data_AF-A0A143ZXB4-F1
#
_entry.id   AF-A0A143ZXB4-F1
#
_cell.length_a   1.000
_cell.length_b   1.000
_cell.length_c   1.000
_cell.angle_alpha   90.00
_cell.angle_beta   90.00
_cell.angle_gamma   90.00
#
_symmetry.space_group_name_H-M   'P 1'
#
loop_
_entity.id
_entity.type
_entity.pdbx_description
1 polymer ?
#
loop_
_entity_poly.entity_id
_entity_poly.type
_entity_poly.pdbx_seq_one_letter_code
_entity_poly.pdbx_strand_id
1 'polypeptide(L)'
;MRKIWTPIRRTEEQKIIKNNYDEEKKEEFEKSLPKDFIENNRNKRIPYFEIKESTLIEQKEKKEAQKILALELRNKCRAEIDEFVECSVGRLWTILKCKDLMISMRKCLKKYENLEYVKFREKQIIEERKKNGTSLYRSDERARYNRFVYTDNEKGWIPEKKY
;
A
#
# COMPACT_ATOMS: atom_id res chain seq x y z
N MET A 1 8.68 -8.98 -45.95
CA MET A 1 7.63 -8.01 -45.58
C MET A 1 7.73 -7.73 -44.08
N ARG A 2 8.05 -6.51 -43.64
CA ARG A 2 7.89 -6.16 -42.21
C ARG A 2 6.40 -6.06 -41.94
N LYS A 3 5.84 -6.87 -41.03
CA LYS A 3 4.46 -6.69 -40.58
C LYS A 3 4.35 -5.27 -40.06
N ILE A 4 3.54 -4.43 -40.71
CA ILE A 4 3.23 -3.08 -40.22
C ILE A 4 2.54 -3.31 -38.88
N TRP A 5 3.25 -3.00 -37.81
CA TRP A 5 2.75 -3.20 -36.46
C TRP A 5 1.69 -2.13 -36.19
N THR A 6 0.42 -2.46 -36.43
CA THR A 6 -0.68 -1.58 -36.04
C THR A 6 -0.81 -1.64 -34.52
N PRO A 7 -0.71 -0.51 -33.80
CA PRO A 7 -1.02 -0.49 -32.39
C PRO A 7 -2.45 -0.99 -32.22
N ILE A 8 -2.63 -2.09 -31.47
CA ILE A 8 -3.95 -2.53 -31.08
C ILE A 8 -4.55 -1.39 -30.26
N ARG A 9 -5.46 -0.62 -30.87
CA ARG A 9 -6.20 0.44 -30.20
C ARG A 9 -7.43 -0.18 -29.58
N ARG A 10 -7.79 0.28 -28.39
CA ARG A 10 -9.08 -0.08 -27.80
C ARG A 10 -10.21 0.44 -28.66
N THR A 11 -11.27 -0.35 -28.80
CA THR A 11 -12.53 0.12 -29.39
C THR A 11 -13.17 1.19 -28.47
N GLU A 12 -14.13 1.95 -28.97
CA GLU A 12 -14.80 2.98 -28.18
C GLU A 12 -15.58 2.37 -27.00
N GLU A 13 -16.24 1.23 -27.22
CA GLU A 13 -16.92 0.44 -26.19
C GLU A 13 -15.97 0.06 -25.05
N GLN A 14 -14.76 -0.39 -25.38
CA GLN A 14 -13.72 -0.72 -24.39
C GLN A 14 -13.24 0.49 -23.58
N LYS A 15 -13.30 1.70 -24.14
CA LYS A 15 -12.98 2.94 -23.41
C LYS A 15 -14.09 3.31 -22.44
N ILE A 16 -15.35 3.17 -22.86
CA ILE A 16 -16.53 3.46 -22.03
C ILE A 16 -16.55 2.50 -20.83
N ILE A 17 -16.38 1.19 -21.05
CA ILE A 17 -16.39 0.19 -19.97
C ILE A 17 -15.27 0.44 -18.95
N LYS A 18 -14.07 0.82 -19.39
CA LYS A 18 -12.98 1.15 -18.47
C LYS A 18 -13.25 2.41 -17.63
N ASN A 19 -14.00 3.36 -18.19
CA ASN A 19 -14.36 4.59 -17.51
C ASN A 19 -15.58 4.42 -16.58
N ASN A 20 -16.22 3.23 -16.57
CA ASN A 20 -17.27 2.94 -15.61
C ASN A 20 -16.68 2.90 -14.18
N TYR A 21 -17.45 3.43 -13.23
CA TYR A 21 -17.12 3.44 -11.79
C TYR A 21 -17.38 2.10 -11.08
N ASP A 22 -17.91 1.12 -11.80
CA ASP A 22 -18.25 -0.21 -11.28
C ASP A 22 -17.01 -1.14 -11.33
N GLU A 23 -16.43 -1.46 -10.17
CA GLU A 23 -15.20 -2.25 -10.05
C GLU A 23 -15.36 -3.67 -10.61
N GLU A 24 -16.50 -4.32 -10.40
CA GLU A 24 -16.73 -5.71 -10.84
C GLU A 24 -16.74 -5.81 -12.36
N LYS A 25 -17.51 -4.94 -13.03
CA LYS A 25 -17.55 -4.89 -14.50
C LYS A 25 -16.20 -4.57 -15.12
N LYS A 26 -15.43 -3.71 -14.46
CA LYS A 26 -14.08 -3.37 -14.91
C LYS A 26 -13.15 -4.58 -14.80
N GLU A 27 -13.22 -5.35 -13.72
CA GLU A 27 -12.43 -6.57 -13.55
C GLU A 27 -12.81 -7.67 -14.54
N GLU A 28 -14.09 -7.91 -14.79
CA GLU A 28 -14.56 -8.88 -15.79
C GLU A 28 -14.09 -8.50 -17.20
N PHE A 29 -14.24 -7.21 -17.54
CA PHE A 29 -13.74 -6.68 -18.81
C PHE A 29 -12.23 -6.85 -18.94
N GLU A 30 -11.49 -6.55 -17.88
CA GLU A 30 -10.04 -6.71 -17.84
C GLU A 30 -9.59 -8.18 -17.98
N LYS A 31 -10.32 -9.13 -17.37
CA LYS A 31 -10.10 -10.59 -17.55
C LYS A 31 -10.42 -11.06 -18.97
N SER A 32 -11.33 -10.39 -19.67
CA SER A 32 -11.70 -10.72 -21.07
C SER A 32 -10.66 -10.28 -22.11
N LEU A 33 -9.68 -9.44 -21.74
CA LEU A 33 -8.71 -8.91 -22.69
C LEU A 33 -7.74 -10.01 -23.20
N PRO A 34 -7.45 -10.06 -24.52
CA PRO A 34 -6.47 -11.01 -25.06
C PRO A 34 -5.07 -10.84 -24.44
N LYS A 35 -4.36 -11.95 -24.21
CA LYS A 35 -3.00 -11.94 -23.63
C LYS A 35 -2.03 -11.05 -24.43
N ASP A 36 -2.03 -11.14 -25.75
CA ASP A 36 -1.16 -10.35 -26.63
C ASP A 36 -1.43 -8.84 -26.51
N PHE A 37 -2.67 -8.44 -26.25
CA PHE A 37 -3.03 -7.04 -26.04
C PHE A 37 -2.44 -6.52 -24.73
N ILE A 38 -2.52 -7.31 -23.66
CA ILE A 38 -1.96 -6.98 -22.34
C ILE A 38 -0.43 -6.88 -22.44
N GLU A 39 0.22 -7.89 -23.01
CA GLU A 39 1.68 -7.95 -23.13
C GLU A 39 2.24 -6.80 -23.95
N ASN A 40 1.61 -6.50 -25.09
CA ASN A 40 1.97 -5.34 -25.89
C ASN A 40 1.84 -4.02 -25.11
N ASN A 41 0.75 -3.85 -24.35
CA ASN A 41 0.59 -2.65 -23.54
C ASN A 41 1.63 -2.56 -22.42
N ARG A 42 2.00 -3.69 -21.78
CA ARG A 42 3.09 -3.74 -20.80
C ARG A 42 4.44 -3.39 -21.44
N ASN A 43 4.71 -3.89 -22.64
CA ASN A 43 5.96 -3.62 -23.35
C ASN A 43 6.14 -2.15 -23.73
N LYS A 44 5.05 -1.40 -23.90
CA LYS A 44 5.08 0.05 -24.11
C LYS A 44 5.24 0.88 -22.85
N ARG A 45 5.05 0.31 -21.67
CA ARG A 45 5.20 1.04 -20.40
C ARG A 45 6.67 1.29 -20.11
N ILE A 46 6.96 2.49 -19.63
CA ILE A 46 8.30 2.90 -19.22
C ILE A 46 8.61 2.24 -17.87
N PRO A 47 9.70 1.46 -17.75
CA PRO A 47 10.05 0.74 -16.52
C PRO A 47 10.10 1.61 -15.26
N TYR A 48 10.62 2.84 -15.38
CA TYR A 48 10.67 3.79 -14.27
C TYR A 48 9.29 4.08 -13.65
N PHE A 49 8.26 4.31 -14.48
CA PHE A 49 6.92 4.57 -13.97
C PHE A 49 6.28 3.33 -13.35
N GLU A 50 6.60 2.15 -13.87
CA GLU A 50 6.16 0.88 -13.28
C GLU A 50 6.74 0.67 -11.88
N ILE A 51 8.04 0.91 -11.68
CA ILE A 51 8.70 0.86 -10.37
C ILE A 51 8.13 1.94 -9.43
N LYS A 52 7.89 3.15 -9.94
CA LYS A 52 7.28 4.21 -9.15
C LYS A 52 5.87 3.84 -8.67
N GLU A 53 5.09 3.20 -9.53
CA GLU A 53 3.76 2.72 -9.17
C GLU A 53 3.84 1.64 -8.07
N SER A 54 4.70 0.64 -8.21
CA SER A 54 4.85 -0.43 -7.22
C SER A 54 5.30 0.10 -5.86
N THR A 55 6.30 0.97 -5.82
CA THR A 55 6.80 1.58 -4.58
C THR A 55 5.75 2.48 -3.90
N LEU A 56 4.94 3.21 -4.66
CA LEU A 56 3.84 4.01 -4.10
C LEU A 56 2.76 3.15 -3.45
N ILE A 57 2.46 1.98 -4.02
CA ILE A 57 1.48 1.04 -3.44
C ILE A 57 2.02 0.45 -2.15
N GLU A 58 3.29 0.00 -2.13
CA GLU A 58 3.93 -0.48 -0.90
C GLU A 58 3.92 0.56 0.21
N GLN A 59 4.21 1.83 -0.12
CA GLN A 59 4.15 2.92 0.86
C GLN A 59 2.74 3.16 1.39
N LYS A 60 1.72 3.08 0.54
CA LYS A 60 0.33 3.20 0.97
C LYS A 60 -0.07 2.04 1.88
N GLU A 61 0.31 0.81 1.54
CA GLU A 61 0.01 -0.36 2.36
C GLU A 61 0.69 -0.28 3.73
N LYS A 62 1.96 0.16 3.78
CA LYS A 62 2.66 0.44 5.05
C LYS A 62 1.94 1.51 5.88
N LYS A 63 1.46 2.58 5.24
CA LYS A 63 0.68 3.62 5.95
C LYS A 63 -0.62 3.07 6.54
N GLU A 64 -1.34 2.21 5.81
CA GLU A 64 -2.54 1.56 6.36
C GLU A 64 -2.20 0.61 7.52
N ALA A 65 -1.11 -0.15 7.40
CA ALA A 65 -0.63 -0.99 8.50
C ALA A 65 -0.23 -0.16 9.74
N GLN A 66 0.46 0.97 9.53
CA GLN A 66 0.84 1.90 10.60
C GLN A 66 -0.37 2.52 11.31
N LYS A 67 -1.46 2.82 10.59
CA LYS A 67 -2.70 3.31 11.23
C LYS A 67 -3.29 2.26 12.19
N ILE A 68 -3.34 1.00 11.76
CA ILE A 68 -3.83 -0.10 12.59
C ILE A 68 -2.92 -0.28 13.81
N LEU A 69 -1.60 -0.32 13.60
CA LEU A 69 -0.64 -0.41 14.69
C LEU A 69 -0.75 0.76 15.67
N ALA A 70 -0.94 1.98 15.17
CA ALA A 70 -1.12 3.17 16.00
C ALA A 70 -2.41 3.08 16.85
N LEU A 71 -3.50 2.52 16.30
CA LEU A 71 -4.72 2.25 17.07
C LEU A 71 -4.47 1.19 18.15
N GLU A 72 -3.74 0.11 17.85
CA GLU A 72 -3.36 -0.91 18.85
C GLU A 72 -2.53 -0.31 19.99
N LEU A 73 -1.53 0.52 19.67
CA LEU A 73 -0.71 1.22 20.66
C LEU A 73 -1.53 2.23 21.46
N ARG A 74 -2.43 2.97 20.79
CA ARG A 74 -3.32 3.91 21.45
C ARG A 74 -4.22 3.21 22.46
N ASN A 75 -4.76 2.04 22.14
CA ASN A 75 -5.59 1.27 23.07
C ASN A 75 -4.80 0.83 24.31
N LYS A 76 -3.51 0.53 24.18
CA LYS A 76 -2.64 0.12 25.30
C LYS A 76 -2.24 1.29 26.21
N CYS A 77 -1.96 2.46 25.62
CA CYS A 77 -1.54 3.67 26.33
C CYS A 77 -2.64 4.74 26.36
N ARG A 78 -3.91 4.31 26.42
CA ARG A 78 -5.06 5.19 26.20
C ARG A 78 -5.12 6.30 27.23
N ALA A 79 -4.91 5.98 28.50
CA ALA A 79 -4.94 6.95 29.58
C ALA A 79 -3.91 8.07 29.37
N GLU A 80 -2.64 7.72 29.12
CA GLU A 80 -1.58 8.70 28.97
C GLU A 80 -1.69 9.51 27.67
N ILE A 81 -2.19 8.89 26.59
CA ILE A 81 -2.40 9.57 25.31
C ILE A 81 -3.57 10.54 25.40
N ASP A 82 -4.71 10.12 25.94
CA ASP A 82 -5.91 10.96 25.99
C ASP A 82 -5.65 12.19 26.91
N GLU A 83 -4.97 12.03 28.06
CA GLU A 83 -4.54 13.15 28.91
C GLU A 83 -3.62 14.14 28.16
N PHE A 84 -2.61 13.63 27.44
CA PHE A 84 -1.72 14.48 26.66
C PHE A 84 -2.46 15.21 25.54
N VAL A 85 -3.37 14.53 24.85
CA VAL A 85 -4.19 15.10 23.78
C VAL A 85 -5.09 16.20 24.33
N GLU A 86 -5.82 15.96 25.42
CA GLU A 86 -6.66 16.96 26.10
C GLU A 86 -5.88 18.21 26.50
N CYS A 87 -4.66 18.04 27.01
CA CYS A 87 -3.78 19.17 27.29
C CYS A 87 -3.35 19.93 26.04
N SER A 88 -3.12 19.21 24.92
CA SER A 88 -2.57 19.76 23.69
C SER A 88 -3.59 20.51 22.82
N VAL A 89 -4.86 20.13 22.90
CA VAL A 89 -5.93 20.74 22.08
C VAL A 89 -6.16 22.19 22.51
N GLY A 90 -6.10 23.11 21.54
CA GLY A 90 -6.45 24.53 21.73
C GLY A 90 -5.37 25.40 22.42
N ARG A 91 -4.17 24.89 22.68
CA ARG A 91 -3.08 25.68 23.28
C ARG A 91 -2.00 26.04 22.24
N LEU A 92 -1.53 27.30 22.27
CA LEU A 92 -0.38 27.74 21.45
C LEU A 92 0.97 27.26 22.03
N TRP A 93 1.07 27.14 23.36
CA TRP A 93 2.29 26.78 24.09
C TRP A 93 2.25 25.36 24.66
N THR A 94 1.85 24.37 23.86
CA THR A 94 1.70 22.96 24.28
C THR A 94 3.01 22.35 24.78
N ILE A 95 4.13 22.66 24.13
CA ILE A 95 5.44 22.05 24.43
C ILE A 95 5.87 22.27 25.88
N LEU A 96 5.61 23.47 26.44
CA LEU A 96 6.00 23.79 27.81
C LEU A 96 4.99 23.28 28.83
N LYS A 97 3.68 23.50 28.60
CA LYS A 97 2.63 23.16 29.58
C LYS A 97 2.27 21.68 29.63
N CYS A 98 2.41 20.96 28.52
CA CYS A 98 2.05 19.54 28.41
C CYS A 98 3.27 18.63 28.40
N LYS A 99 4.45 19.14 28.76
CA LYS A 99 5.72 18.40 28.73
C LYS A 99 5.68 17.15 29.61
N ASP A 100 5.14 17.27 30.81
CA ASP A 100 5.09 16.16 31.78
C ASP A 100 4.17 15.03 31.28
N LEU A 101 3.03 15.39 30.69
CA LEU A 101 2.12 14.45 30.02
C LEU A 101 2.74 13.82 28.77
N MET A 102 3.53 14.59 28.00
CA MET A 102 4.29 14.03 26.88
C MET A 102 5.30 12.98 27.37
N ILE A 103 5.93 13.21 28.52
CA ILE A 103 6.88 12.26 29.11
C ILE A 103 6.15 11.00 29.60
N SER A 104 5.01 11.12 30.28
CA SER A 104 4.22 9.95 30.71
C SER A 104 3.77 9.11 29.51
N MET A 105 3.21 9.75 28.48
CA MET A 105 2.84 9.10 27.22
C MET A 105 4.02 8.36 26.58
N ARG A 106 5.18 9.03 26.45
CA ARG A 106 6.39 8.40 25.89
C ARG A 106 6.90 7.23 26.73
N LYS A 107 6.79 7.31 28.06
CA LYS A 107 7.15 6.19 28.95
C LYS A 107 6.25 4.98 28.74
N CYS A 108 4.95 5.18 28.51
CA CYS A 108 4.05 4.08 28.16
C CYS A 108 4.38 3.50 26.79
N LEU A 109 4.48 4.34 25.75
CA LEU A 109 4.77 3.90 24.38
C LEU A 109 6.08 3.10 24.31
N LYS A 110 7.15 3.54 24.99
CA LYS A 110 8.44 2.83 25.05
C LYS A 110 8.35 1.40 25.59
N LYS A 111 7.32 1.05 26.37
CA LYS A 111 7.11 -0.34 26.83
C LYS A 111 6.68 -1.28 25.70
N TYR A 112 6.03 -0.73 24.66
CA TYR A 112 5.46 -1.50 23.56
C TYR A 112 6.18 -1.26 22.22
N GLU A 113 6.75 -0.08 22.01
CA GLU A 113 7.48 0.32 20.79
C GLU A 113 8.92 -0.19 20.77
N ASN A 114 9.14 -1.50 20.90
CA ASN A 114 10.42 -2.07 20.49
C ASN A 114 10.50 -2.07 18.95
N LEU A 115 11.61 -1.60 18.37
CA LEU A 115 11.81 -1.54 16.91
C LEU A 115 11.59 -2.89 16.23
N GLU A 116 12.01 -3.98 16.87
CA GLU A 116 11.80 -5.34 16.35
C GLU A 116 10.33 -5.73 16.38
N TYR A 117 9.65 -5.44 17.49
CA TYR A 117 8.22 -5.71 17.65
C TYR A 117 7.37 -4.92 16.65
N VAL A 118 7.67 -3.64 16.45
CA VAL A 118 6.96 -2.77 15.49
C VAL A 118 7.09 -3.32 14.06
N LYS A 119 8.31 -3.67 13.64
CA LYS A 119 8.56 -4.27 12.32
C LYS A 119 7.86 -5.62 12.15
N PHE A 120 7.88 -6.45 13.20
CA PHE A 120 7.22 -7.75 13.19
C PHE A 120 5.70 -7.61 13.10
N ARG A 121 5.10 -6.75 13.94
CA ARG A 121 3.65 -6.52 13.96
C ARG A 121 3.17 -5.85 12.68
N GLU A 122 3.93 -4.92 12.11
CA GLU A 122 3.62 -4.32 10.80
C GLU A 122 3.52 -5.39 9.71
N LYS A 123 4.45 -6.36 9.67
CA LYS A 123 4.38 -7.48 8.71
C LYS A 123 3.14 -8.35 8.94
N GLN A 124 2.83 -8.68 10.19
CA GLN A 124 1.62 -9.45 10.51
C GLN A 124 0.35 -8.73 10.05
N ILE A 125 0.24 -7.42 10.29
CA ILE A 125 -0.92 -6.62 9.85
C ILE A 125 -1.03 -6.64 8.31
N ILE A 126 0.08 -6.53 7.59
CA ILE A 126 0.09 -6.63 6.12
C ILE A 126 -0.40 -8.01 5.67
N GLU A 127 0.04 -9.09 6.30
CA GLU A 127 -0.42 -10.46 5.99
C GLU A 127 -1.91 -10.67 6.32
N GLU A 128 -2.38 -10.17 7.46
CA GLU A 128 -3.80 -10.19 7.86
C GLU A 128 -4.66 -9.43 6.83
N ARG A 129 -4.21 -8.26 6.38
CA ARG A 129 -4.89 -7.46 5.35
C ARG A 129 -4.95 -8.17 4.00
N LYS A 130 -3.88 -8.87 3.61
CA LYS A 130 -3.86 -9.71 2.41
C LYS A 130 -4.90 -10.83 2.52
N LYS A 131 -4.91 -11.57 3.64
CA LYS A 131 -5.89 -12.65 3.88
C LYS A 131 -7.34 -12.15 3.88
N ASN A 132 -7.58 -10.96 4.43
CA ASN A 132 -8.90 -10.34 4.48
C ASN A 132 -9.32 -9.66 3.16
N GLY A 133 -8.49 -9.69 2.12
CA GLY A 133 -8.78 -9.03 0.83
C GLY A 133 -8.78 -7.49 0.87
N THR A 134 -8.31 -6.88 1.97
CA THR A 134 -8.29 -5.42 2.16
C THR A 134 -6.97 -4.77 1.75
N SER A 135 -5.99 -5.58 1.33
CA SER A 135 -4.67 -5.08 0.92
C SER A 135 -4.75 -4.28 -0.38
N LEU A 136 -4.08 -3.12 -0.40
CA LEU A 136 -3.96 -2.30 -1.60
C LEU A 136 -2.99 -2.90 -2.62
N TYR A 137 -2.15 -3.83 -2.18
CA TYR A 137 -1.12 -4.46 -2.99
C TYR A 137 -1.74 -5.32 -4.10
N ARG A 138 -2.87 -6.02 -3.85
CA ARG A 138 -3.58 -6.92 -4.79
C ARG A 138 -2.63 -7.51 -5.84
N SER A 139 -1.65 -8.27 -5.34
CA SER A 139 -0.46 -8.75 -6.04
C SER A 139 -0.81 -9.35 -7.41
N ASP A 140 -1.74 -10.30 -7.42
CA ASP A 140 -2.17 -11.03 -8.61
C ASP A 140 -2.82 -10.13 -9.67
N GLU A 141 -3.66 -9.18 -9.25
CA GLU A 141 -4.33 -8.27 -10.19
C GLU A 141 -3.35 -7.29 -10.82
N ARG A 142 -2.44 -6.73 -10.01
CA ARG A 142 -1.52 -5.69 -10.45
C ARG A 142 -0.33 -6.24 -11.24
N ALA A 143 0.16 -7.43 -10.91
CA ALA A 143 1.22 -8.11 -11.66
C ALA A 143 0.86 -8.30 -13.15
N ARG A 144 -0.44 -8.46 -13.45
CA ARG A 144 -0.94 -8.52 -14.85
C ARG A 144 -0.59 -7.29 -15.67
N TYR A 145 -0.45 -6.11 -15.05
CA TYR A 145 -0.22 -4.85 -15.76
C TYR A 145 1.15 -4.22 -15.48
N ASN A 146 1.79 -4.59 -14.38
CA ASN A 146 3.05 -4.01 -13.94
C ASN A 146 4.08 -5.13 -13.75
N ARG A 147 5.21 -5.09 -14.47
CA ARG A 147 6.26 -6.11 -14.41
C ARG A 147 7.04 -6.13 -13.10
N PHE A 148 6.96 -5.05 -12.31
CA PHE A 148 7.66 -4.90 -11.05
C PHE A 148 6.76 -5.12 -9.83
N VAL A 149 5.49 -5.49 -10.05
CA VAL A 149 4.61 -6.00 -9.00
C VAL A 149 4.61 -7.51 -9.10
N TYR A 150 5.08 -8.17 -8.04
CA TYR A 150 5.17 -9.62 -7.99
C TYR A 150 3.91 -10.22 -7.39
N THR A 151 3.46 -11.32 -7.98
CA THR A 151 2.45 -12.18 -7.37
C THR A 151 3.00 -12.77 -6.06
N ASP A 152 2.12 -13.20 -5.15
CA ASP A 152 2.59 -13.82 -3.89
C ASP A 152 3.38 -15.14 -4.14
N ASN A 153 3.35 -15.67 -5.37
CA ASN A 153 4.06 -16.87 -5.80
C ASN A 153 5.42 -16.59 -6.49
N GLU A 154 5.74 -15.33 -6.83
CA GLU A 154 6.95 -14.98 -7.57
C GLU A 154 7.99 -14.28 -6.67
N LYS A 155 9.23 -14.81 -6.62
CA LYS A 155 10.37 -14.08 -6.04
C LYS A 155 10.89 -13.07 -7.06
N GLY A 156 11.04 -11.82 -6.64
CA GLY A 156 11.43 -10.72 -7.52
C GLY A 156 12.86 -10.78 -8.06
N TRP A 157 13.14 -9.99 -9.11
CA TRP A 157 14.48 -9.88 -9.73
C TRP A 157 15.49 -9.04 -8.93
N ILE A 158 15.05 -8.36 -7.87
CA ILE A 158 15.98 -7.58 -7.03
C ILE A 158 16.87 -8.60 -6.31
N PRO A 159 18.18 -8.66 -6.61
CA PRO A 159 19.06 -9.59 -5.91
C PRO A 159 19.00 -9.26 -4.42
N GLU A 160 18.81 -10.29 -3.59
CA GLU A 160 18.92 -10.15 -2.14
C GLU A 160 20.26 -9.49 -1.84
N LYS A 161 20.25 -8.36 -1.11
CA LYS A 161 21.50 -7.76 -0.62
C LYS A 161 22.14 -8.79 0.29
N LYS A 162 23.20 -9.44 -0.18
CA LYS A 162 24.14 -10.14 0.70
C LYS A 162 24.78 -9.08 1.58
N TYR A 163 24.39 -9.06 2.85
CA TYR A 163 25.16 -8.41 3.90
C TYR A 163 26.30 -9.35 4.31
#